data_AF-A0A821WCJ5-F1
#
_entry.id   AF-A0A821WCJ5-F1
#
_cell.length_a   1.000
_cell.length_b   1.000
_cell.length_c   1.000
_cell.angle_alpha   90.00
_cell.angle_beta   90.00
_cell.angle_gamma   90.00
#
_symmetry.space_group_name_H-M   'P 1'
#
loop_
_entity.id
_entity.type
_entity.pdbx_description
1 polymer ?
#
loop_
_entity_poly.entity_id
_entity_poly.type
_entity_poly.pdbx_seq_one_letter_code
_entity_poly.pdbx_strand_id
1 'polypeptide(L)' 'VVAVSFSGVPVAVVSFTSIAVAVVSFSDGSVIVVSFSGVPVAVVSFT' A
#
# COMPACT_ATOMS: atom_id res chain seq x y z
N VAL A 1 -1.35 4.49 12.81
CA VAL A 1 -0.51 3.67 11.91
C VAL A 1 -1.40 2.60 11.31
N VAL A 2 -1.34 2.38 10.00
CA VAL A 2 -2.07 1.31 9.30
C VAL A 2 -1.03 0.45 8.56
N ALA A 3 -1.20 -0.88 8.62
CA ALA A 3 -0.33 -1.84 7.93
C ALA A 3 -1.17 -2.83 7.10
N VAL A 4 -0.81 -3.03 5.83
CA VAL A 4 -1.52 -3.94 4.92
C VAL A 4 -0.50 -4.73 4.09
N SER A 5 -0.76 -6.02 3.87
CA SER A 5 0.07 -6.91 3.05
C SER A 5 -0.77 -7.63 2.01
N PHE A 6 -0.32 -7.61 0.76
CA PHE A 6 -0.94 -8.32 -0.36
C PHE A 6 0.02 -9.39 -0.87
N SER A 7 -0.48 -10.61 -1.12
CA SER A 7 0.30 -11.72 -1.68
C SER A 7 -0.50 -12.47 -2.75
N GLY A 8 0.13 -12.74 -3.89
CA GLY A 8 -0.48 -13.50 -4.99
C GLY A 8 -1.65 -12.77 -5.66
N VAL A 9 -1.69 -11.45 -5.56
CA VAL A 9 -2.80 -10.64 -6.08
C VAL A 9 -2.40 -10.09 -7.45
N PRO A 10 -3.07 -10.49 -8.56
CA PRO A 10 -2.68 -10.04 -9.90
C PRO A 10 -2.86 -8.53 -10.08
N VAL A 11 -3.90 -7.95 -9.43
CA VAL A 11 -4.17 -6.50 -9.44
C VAL A 11 -4.56 -6.00 -8.06
N ALA A 12 -3.87 -4.99 -7.55
CA ALA A 12 -4.19 -4.34 -6.28
C ALA A 12 -4.38 -2.83 -6.45
N VAL A 13 -5.48 -2.29 -5.90
CA VAL A 13 -5.75 -0.85 -5.84
C VAL A 13 -6.04 -0.47 -4.40
N VAL A 14 -5.23 0.43 -3.84
CA VAL A 14 -5.32 0.82 -2.43
C VAL A 14 -5.24 2.34 -2.29
N SER A 15 -6.09 2.90 -1.43
CA SER A 15 -6.11 4.35 -1.16
C SER A 15 -6.08 4.60 0.34
N PHE A 16 -5.18 5.47 0.77
CA PHE A 16 -5.03 5.90 2.16
C PHE A 16 -5.27 7.40 2.27
N THR A 17 -6.18 7.78 3.17
CA THR A 17 -6.56 9.19 3.39
C THR A 17 -6.47 9.55 4.87
N SER A 18 -5.86 10.70 5.18
CA SER A 18 -5.82 11.29 6.53
C SER A 18 -5.26 10.36 7.62
N ILE A 19 -4.19 9.62 7.32
CA ILE A 19 -3.55 8.67 8.25
C ILE A 19 -2.14 9.15 8.57
N ALA A 20 -1.73 9.15 9.83
CA ALA A 20 -0.39 9.59 10.22
C ALA A 20 0.75 8.73 9.60
N VAL A 21 0.56 7.41 9.51
CA VAL A 21 1.56 6.50 8.93
C VAL A 21 0.85 5.34 8.23
N ALA A 22 1.28 5.03 7.00
CA ALA A 22 0.86 3.86 6.24
C ALA A 22 2.06 2.97 5.90
N VAL A 23 1.91 1.65 6.10
CA VAL A 23 2.89 0.62 5.72
C VAL A 23 2.19 -0.37 4.80
N VAL A 24 2.73 -0.59 3.61
CA VAL A 24 2.11 -1.44 2.58
C VAL A 24 3.16 -2.39 2.01
N SER A 25 2.86 -3.68 1.97
CA SER A 25 3.72 -4.69 1.37
C SER A 25 3.00 -5.44 0.26
N PHE A 26 3.68 -5.68 -0.85
CA PHE A 26 3.18 -6.47 -1.98
C PHE A 26 4.13 -7.61 -2.29
N SER A 27 3.58 -8.80 -2.48
CA SER A 27 4.29 -9.99 -2.93
C SER A 27 3.56 -10.63 -4.11
N ASP A 28 4.26 -10.88 -5.22
CA ASP A 28 3.69 -11.51 -6.43
C ASP A 28 2.41 -10.85 -6.97
N GLY A 29 2.56 -9.70 -7.63
CA GLY A 29 1.46 -9.01 -8.33
C GLY A 29 1.88 -8.40 -9.66
N SER A 30 0.92 -8.23 -10.58
CA SER A 30 1.20 -7.73 -11.94
C SER A 30 0.96 -6.23 -12.08
N VAL A 31 -0.12 -5.71 -11.47
CA VAL A 31 -0.47 -4.29 -11.54
C VAL A 31 -0.86 -3.77 -10.16
N ILE A 32 -0.14 -2.77 -9.68
CA ILE A 32 -0.34 -2.21 -8.33
C ILE A 32 -0.51 -0.71 -8.44
N VAL A 33 -1.62 -0.20 -7.91
CA VAL A 33 -1.92 1.23 -7.84
C VAL A 33 -2.13 1.62 -6.37
N VAL A 34 -1.33 2.57 -5.89
CA VAL A 34 -1.41 3.07 -4.52
C VAL A 34 -1.59 4.58 -4.53
N SER A 35 -2.56 5.08 -3.78
CA SER A 35 -2.81 6.51 -3.59
C SER A 35 -2.69 6.89 -2.13
N PHE A 36 -2.00 7.99 -1.86
CA PHE A 36 -1.85 8.57 -0.53
C PHE A 36 -2.29 10.03 -0.56
N SER A 37 -3.18 10.40 0.37
CA SER A 37 -3.61 11.78 0.56
C SER A 37 -3.63 12.13 2.04
N GLY A 38 -2.93 13.20 2.44
CA GLY A 38 -2.80 13.57 3.85
C GLY A 38 -2.11 12.48 4.68
N VAL A 39 -1.18 11.74 4.08
CA VAL A 39 -0.36 10.72 4.76
C VAL A 39 1.08 11.24 4.84
N PRO A 40 1.54 11.71 6.01
CA PRO A 40 2.85 12.33 6.13
C PRO A 40 4.00 11.31 6.06
N VAL A 41 3.75 10.04 6.40
CA VAL A 41 4.73 8.97 6.27
C VAL A 41 4.12 7.74 5.61
N ALA A 42 4.69 7.32 4.48
CA ALA A 42 4.31 6.10 3.77
C ALA A 42 5.54 5.21 3.55
N VAL A 43 5.43 3.94 3.93
CA VAL A 43 6.42 2.90 3.63
C VAL A 43 5.77 1.89 2.71
N VAL A 44 6.37 1.66 1.54
CA VAL A 44 5.88 0.69 0.56
C VAL A 44 7.00 -0.29 0.23
N SER A 45 6.70 -1.58 0.25
CA SER A 45 7.64 -2.66 -0.04
C SER A 45 7.08 -3.60 -1.09
N PHE A 46 7.93 -4.03 -2.01
CA PHE A 46 7.64 -5.00 -3.06
C PHE A 46 8.66 -6.14 -2.95
N THR A 47 8.18 -7.37 -2.95
CA THR A 47 8.97 -8.61 -2.83
C THR A 47 8.50 -9.61 -3.85
#